data_AF-A0A3D8MRS1-F1
#
_entry.id   AF-A0A3D8MRS1-F1
#
_cell.length_a   1.000
_cell.length_b   1.000
_cell.length_c   1.000
_cell.angle_alpha   90.00
_cell.angle_beta   90.00
_cell.angle_gamma   90.00
#
_symmetry.space_group_name_H-M   'P 1'
#
loop_
_entity.id
_entity.type
_entity.pdbx_description
1 polymer ?
#
loop_
_entity_poly.entity_id
_entity_poly.type
_entity_poly.pdbx_seq_one_letter_code
_entity_poly.pdbx_strand_id
1 'polypeptide(L)'
;MLPRPEHQKRRARVWMAWSVTLVLAVSPCLLASVYGFIDSGGSDTGMVGVAAIAFGVLLAAVALGMKARQSGQAEERLELPEDLERYVLQLAQKGGGELSATMLALKSKLNLQECNRVLAEFEQRGHAYSTIVGENSRRYVFPDLKAGQLVDARSADADDFMRRLAESNILDEQDEEMEVY
;
A
#
# COMPACT_ATOMS: atom_id res chain seq x y z
N MET A 1 -15.44 15.88 -2.14
CA MET A 1 -14.69 17.00 -1.52
C MET A 1 -13.54 16.39 -0.72
N LEU A 2 -12.31 16.44 -1.24
CA LEU A 2 -11.12 15.92 -0.55
C LEU A 2 -10.80 16.79 0.68
N PRO A 3 -10.57 16.22 1.87
CA PRO A 3 -10.22 17.00 3.05
C PRO A 3 -8.85 17.66 2.86
N ARG A 4 -8.80 18.99 3.02
CA ARG A 4 -7.56 19.78 2.91
C ARG A 4 -6.50 19.28 3.92
N PRO A 5 -5.21 19.22 3.54
CA PRO A 5 -4.10 18.75 4.39
C PRO A 5 -3.92 19.55 5.70
N GLU A 6 -4.55 20.71 5.80
CA GLU A 6 -4.68 21.53 7.02
C GLU A 6 -5.34 20.78 8.20
N HIS A 7 -6.30 19.89 7.94
CA HIS A 7 -7.03 19.18 8.99
C HIS A 7 -6.21 18.07 9.67
N GLN A 8 -5.27 17.46 8.96
CA GLN A 8 -4.43 16.38 9.49
C GLN A 8 -3.42 16.91 10.53
N LYS A 9 -2.83 18.09 10.27
CA LYS A 9 -1.96 18.79 11.23
C LYS A 9 -2.70 19.26 12.49
N ARG A 10 -4.00 19.55 12.38
CA ARG A 10 -4.83 19.90 13.54
C ARG A 10 -5.14 18.66 14.38
N ARG A 11 -5.49 17.53 13.77
CA ARG A 11 -5.74 16.27 14.47
C ARG A 11 -4.49 15.74 15.20
N ALA A 12 -3.32 15.85 14.59
CA ALA A 12 -2.05 15.47 15.22
C ALA A 12 -1.72 16.32 16.45
N ARG A 13 -1.98 17.64 16.40
CA ARG A 13 -1.80 18.54 17.55
C ARG A 13 -2.79 18.26 18.67
N VAL A 14 -4.05 17.96 18.33
CA VAL A 14 -5.07 17.57 19.32
C VAL A 14 -4.67 16.26 19.99
N TRP A 15 -4.22 15.25 19.23
CA TRP A 15 -3.74 13.98 19.81
C TRP A 15 -2.51 14.15 20.71
N MET A 16 -1.55 15.01 20.33
CA MET A 16 -0.43 15.37 21.22
C MET A 16 -0.93 16.03 22.51
N ALA A 17 -1.83 17.00 22.42
CA ALA A 17 -2.38 17.70 23.58
C ALA A 17 -3.12 16.74 24.54
N TRP A 18 -3.84 15.75 24.00
CA TRP A 18 -4.51 14.71 24.79
C TRP A 18 -3.53 13.75 25.47
N SER A 19 -2.42 13.38 24.82
CA SER A 19 -1.38 12.56 25.46
C SER A 19 -0.67 13.30 26.60
N VAL A 20 -0.37 14.60 26.42
CA VAL A 20 0.28 15.44 27.43
C VAL A 20 -0.63 15.68 28.63
N THR A 21 -1.92 15.91 28.41
CA THR A 21 -2.89 16.06 29.51
C THR A 21 -3.09 14.77 30.30
N LEU A 22 -3.07 13.61 29.64
CA LEU A 22 -3.13 12.32 30.32
C LEU A 22 -1.89 12.06 31.19
N VAL A 23 -0.71 12.41 30.70
CA VAL A 23 0.55 12.30 31.47
C VAL A 23 0.54 13.26 32.66
N LEU A 24 0.07 14.50 32.49
CA LEU A 24 -0.07 15.48 33.58
C LEU A 24 -1.11 15.07 34.63
N ALA A 25 -2.19 14.42 34.23
CA ALA A 25 -3.22 13.94 35.15
C ALA A 25 -2.76 12.73 35.98
N VAL A 26 -1.89 11.88 35.44
CA VAL A 26 -1.36 10.69 36.15
C VAL A 26 -0.10 11.03 36.98
N SER A 27 0.62 12.09 36.62
CA SER A 27 1.79 12.60 37.35
C SER A 27 1.59 12.81 38.86
N PRO A 28 0.50 13.45 39.35
CA PRO A 28 0.29 13.64 40.78
C PRO A 28 0.05 12.33 41.55
N CYS A 29 -0.53 11.30 40.92
CA CYS A 29 -0.69 9.99 41.55
C CYS A 29 0.65 9.27 41.75
N LEU A 30 1.57 9.40 40.78
CA LEU A 30 2.91 8.85 40.91
C LEU A 30 3.72 9.58 41.98
N LEU A 31 3.63 10.92 42.04
CA LEU A 31 4.27 11.73 43.07
C LEU A 31 3.74 11.43 44.48
N ALA A 32 2.42 11.29 44.65
CA ALA A 32 1.83 10.94 45.94
C ALA A 32 2.23 9.53 46.41
N SER A 33 2.34 8.57 45.48
CA SER A 33 2.78 7.20 45.79
C SER A 33 4.24 7.15 46.22
N VAL A 34 5.11 7.94 45.58
CA VAL A 34 6.53 8.05 45.96
C VAL A 34 6.69 8.81 47.28
N TYR A 35 5.92 9.88 47.49
CA TYR A 35 5.97 10.67 48.72
C TYR A 35 5.49 9.87 49.95
N GLY A 36 4.41 9.10 49.81
CA GLY A 36 3.94 8.20 50.86
C GLY A 36 4.93 7.09 51.21
N PHE A 37 5.79 6.68 50.27
CA PHE A 37 6.80 5.66 50.48
C PHE A 37 8.05 6.18 51.22
N ILE A 38 8.41 7.45 51.00
CA ILE A 38 9.53 8.11 51.69
C ILE A 38 9.18 8.39 53.16
N ASP A 39 7.93 8.78 53.43
CA ASP A 39 7.46 9.12 54.78
C ASP A 39 7.15 7.88 55.65
N SER A 40 6.84 6.73 55.02
CA SER A 40 6.41 5.52 55.77
C SER A 40 7.52 4.61 56.28
N GLY A 41 8.80 4.94 56.08
CA GLY A 41 9.92 4.09 56.51
C GLY A 41 9.89 2.70 55.86
N GLY A 42 10.42 2.61 54.63
CA GLY A 42 10.28 1.49 53.69
C GLY A 42 10.25 0.09 54.29
N SER A 43 9.09 -0.57 54.17
CA SER A 43 9.01 -2.03 54.14
C SER A 43 9.12 -2.49 52.68
N ASP A 44 9.91 -3.54 52.43
CA ASP A 44 10.17 -4.08 51.08
C ASP A 44 8.88 -4.38 50.30
N THR A 45 7.80 -4.71 51.00
CA THR A 45 6.48 -5.03 50.46
C THR A 45 5.82 -3.85 49.74
N GLY A 46 6.00 -2.62 50.21
CA GLY A 46 5.38 -1.45 49.57
C GLY A 46 6.09 -1.05 48.26
N MET A 47 7.39 -1.32 48.15
CA MET A 47 8.17 -0.98 46.95
C MET A 47 7.74 -1.85 45.76
N VAL A 48 7.41 -3.12 46.02
CA VAL A 48 6.89 -4.06 45.01
C VAL A 48 5.52 -3.61 44.49
N GLY A 49 4.65 -3.09 45.36
CA GLY A 49 3.34 -2.59 44.97
C GLY A 49 3.40 -1.39 44.04
N VAL A 50 4.25 -0.40 44.37
CA VAL A 50 4.43 0.80 43.53
C VAL A 50 5.08 0.44 42.19
N ALA A 51 6.07 -0.45 42.18
CA ALA A 51 6.70 -0.93 40.96
C ALA A 51 5.71 -1.67 40.04
N ALA A 52 4.83 -2.51 40.57
CA ALA A 52 3.82 -3.22 39.80
C ALA A 52 2.82 -2.27 39.12
N ILE A 53 2.38 -1.23 39.83
CA ILE A 53 1.46 -0.22 39.28
C ILE A 53 2.15 0.59 38.17
N ALA A 54 3.38 1.03 38.38
CA ALA A 54 4.14 1.77 37.37
C ALA A 54 4.37 0.93 36.10
N PHE A 55 4.69 -0.36 36.26
CA PHE A 55 4.86 -1.29 35.14
C PHE A 55 3.55 -1.53 34.39
N GLY A 56 2.43 -1.64 35.11
CA GLY A 56 1.09 -1.76 34.53
C GLY A 56 0.70 -0.54 33.69
N VAL A 57 0.99 0.67 34.18
CA VAL A 57 0.73 1.92 33.43
C VAL A 57 1.62 1.99 32.18
N LEU A 58 2.89 1.59 32.27
CA LEU A 58 3.80 1.60 31.14
C LEU A 58 3.37 0.60 30.05
N LEU A 59 2.96 -0.62 30.42
CA LEU A 59 2.43 -1.61 29.49
C LEU A 59 1.13 -1.14 28.83
N ALA A 60 0.23 -0.51 29.59
CA ALA A 60 -1.01 0.06 29.03
C ALA A 60 -0.70 1.19 28.04
N ALA A 61 0.27 2.06 28.33
CA ALA A 61 0.69 3.12 27.42
C ALA A 61 1.31 2.57 26.12
N VAL A 62 2.15 1.53 26.21
CA VAL A 62 2.72 0.85 25.04
C VAL A 62 1.63 0.16 24.21
N ALA A 63 0.69 -0.52 24.86
CA ALA A 63 -0.44 -1.17 24.18
C ALA A 63 -1.34 -0.16 23.46
N LEU A 64 -1.63 0.99 24.08
CA LEU A 64 -2.34 2.09 23.41
C LEU A 64 -1.55 2.66 22.24
N GLY A 65 -0.23 2.84 22.39
CA GLY A 65 0.64 3.31 21.32
C GLY A 65 0.68 2.37 20.11
N MET A 66 0.75 1.06 20.35
CA MET A 66 0.70 0.04 19.30
C MET A 66 -0.67 0.00 18.61
N LYS A 67 -1.77 0.05 19.39
CA LYS A 67 -3.13 0.07 18.83
C LYS A 67 -3.42 1.36 18.04
N ALA A 68 -2.88 2.50 18.48
CA ALA A 68 -2.99 3.78 17.76
C ALA A 68 -2.22 3.77 16.43
N ARG A 69 -1.08 3.09 16.36
CA ARG A 69 -0.35 2.87 15.09
C ARG A 69 -1.14 1.98 14.13
N GLN A 70 -1.80 0.94 14.65
CA GLN A 70 -2.64 0.07 13.83
C GLN A 70 -3.91 0.79 13.35
N SER A 71 -4.55 1.62 14.17
CA SER A 71 -5.72 2.40 13.73
C SER A 71 -5.36 3.46 12.68
N GLY A 72 -4.14 4.02 12.73
CA GLY A 72 -3.63 4.89 11.66
C GLY A 72 -3.37 4.19 10.33
N GLN A 73 -3.26 2.87 10.31
CA GLN A 73 -3.15 2.05 9.09
C GLN A 73 -4.48 1.39 8.70
N ALA A 74 -5.43 1.23 9.63
CA ALA A 74 -6.69 0.53 9.42
C ALA A 74 -7.86 1.44 8.99
N GLU A 75 -7.81 2.74 9.26
CA GLU A 75 -8.84 3.66 8.80
C GLU A 75 -8.48 4.26 7.45
N GLU A 76 -9.45 4.17 6.54
CA GLU A 76 -9.42 4.66 5.16
C GLU A 76 -8.81 3.67 4.17
N ARG A 77 -9.42 2.46 4.11
CA ARG A 77 -9.67 1.80 2.81
C ARG A 77 -10.25 2.88 1.91
N LEU A 78 -9.45 3.37 0.96
CA LEU A 78 -9.99 4.28 -0.03
C LEU A 78 -10.96 3.46 -0.86
N GLU A 79 -12.24 3.85 -0.82
CA GLU A 79 -13.13 3.54 -1.92
C GLU A 79 -12.56 4.28 -3.14
N LEU A 80 -11.67 3.60 -3.86
CA LEU A 80 -11.20 4.08 -5.14
C LEU A 80 -12.43 4.25 -6.03
N PRO A 81 -12.65 5.44 -6.60
CA PRO A 81 -13.68 5.62 -7.61
C PRO A 81 -13.47 4.60 -8.74
N GLU A 82 -14.52 3.94 -9.20
CA GLU A 82 -14.42 2.94 -10.28
C GLU A 82 -13.72 3.50 -11.52
N ASP A 83 -13.94 4.77 -11.84
CA ASP A 83 -13.30 5.45 -12.97
C ASP A 83 -11.78 5.52 -12.81
N LEU A 84 -11.31 5.78 -11.59
CA LEU A 84 -9.88 5.83 -11.29
C LEU A 84 -9.27 4.43 -11.33
N GLU A 85 -9.99 3.44 -10.81
CA GLU A 85 -9.57 2.04 -10.85
C GLU A 85 -9.41 1.55 -12.30
N ARG A 86 -10.42 1.76 -13.14
CA ARG A 86 -10.37 1.45 -14.58
C ARG A 86 -9.24 2.19 -15.28
N TYR A 87 -9.03 3.45 -14.94
CA TYR A 87 -7.95 4.25 -15.51
C TYR A 87 -6.57 3.67 -15.17
N VAL A 88 -6.34 3.30 -13.91
CA VAL A 88 -5.09 2.69 -13.45
C VAL A 88 -4.85 1.35 -14.16
N LEU A 89 -5.87 0.50 -14.25
CA LEU A 89 -5.77 -0.79 -14.94
C LEU A 89 -5.48 -0.60 -16.44
N GLN A 90 -6.13 0.36 -17.11
CA GLN A 90 -5.86 0.67 -18.51
C GLN A 90 -4.42 1.17 -18.70
N LEU A 91 -3.91 1.96 -17.76
CA LEU A 91 -2.55 2.46 -17.81
C LEU A 91 -1.53 1.33 -17.57
N ALA A 92 -1.80 0.43 -16.63
CA ALA A 92 -0.99 -0.76 -16.38
C ALA A 92 -1.02 -1.72 -17.59
N GLN A 93 -2.16 -1.89 -18.25
CA GLN A 93 -2.28 -2.69 -19.48
C GLN A 93 -1.41 -2.11 -20.61
N LYS A 94 -1.41 -0.79 -20.80
CA LYS A 94 -0.52 -0.11 -21.74
C LYS A 94 0.96 -0.23 -21.37
N GLY A 95 1.27 -0.34 -20.07
CA GLY A 95 2.61 -0.51 -19.51
C GLY A 95 3.11 -1.96 -19.46
N GLY A 96 2.39 -2.91 -20.06
CA GLY A 96 2.79 -4.32 -20.06
C GLY A 96 2.55 -5.05 -18.74
N GLY A 97 1.53 -4.63 -18.00
CA GLY A 97 1.22 -5.14 -16.66
C GLY A 97 2.12 -4.57 -15.57
N GLU A 98 2.88 -3.52 -15.85
CA GLU A 98 3.74 -2.85 -14.87
C GLU A 98 3.43 -1.35 -14.80
N LEU A 99 3.41 -0.81 -13.58
CA LEU A 99 3.13 0.60 -13.35
C LEU A 99 3.92 1.14 -12.15
N SER A 100 4.52 2.32 -12.32
CA SER A 100 5.14 3.06 -11.21
C SER A 100 4.26 4.23 -10.77
N ALA A 101 4.43 4.68 -9.53
CA ALA A 101 3.74 5.86 -9.02
C ALA A 101 4.08 7.13 -9.82
N THR A 102 5.32 7.23 -10.32
CA THR A 102 5.75 8.32 -11.21
C THR A 102 5.02 8.30 -12.54
N MET A 103 4.84 7.13 -13.16
CA MET A 103 4.14 6.99 -14.43
C MET A 103 2.64 7.31 -14.27
N LEU A 104 2.04 6.88 -13.15
CA LEU A 104 0.66 7.23 -12.82
C LEU A 104 0.49 8.73 -12.58
N ALA A 105 1.42 9.37 -11.86
CA ALA A 105 1.40 10.82 -11.64
C ALA A 105 1.60 11.63 -12.93
N LEU A 106 2.42 11.15 -13.86
CA LEU A 106 2.64 11.78 -15.17
C LEU A 106 1.40 11.78 -16.07
N LYS A 107 0.54 10.78 -15.93
CA LYS A 107 -0.61 10.56 -16.81
C LYS A 107 -1.94 10.99 -16.16
N SER A 108 -1.99 11.03 -14.84
CA SER A 108 -3.14 11.50 -14.06
C SER A 108 -2.96 12.94 -13.56
N LYS A 109 -3.99 13.49 -12.93
CA LYS A 109 -3.94 14.77 -12.21
C LYS A 109 -3.61 14.60 -10.72
N LEU A 110 -3.19 13.40 -10.30
CA LEU A 110 -2.95 13.06 -8.90
C LEU A 110 -1.52 13.38 -8.47
N ASN A 111 -1.35 13.69 -7.19
CA ASN A 111 -0.02 13.87 -6.61
C ASN A 111 0.69 12.51 -6.45
N LEU A 112 2.02 12.51 -6.38
CA LEU A 112 2.83 11.30 -6.20
C LEU A 112 2.46 10.52 -4.92
N GLN A 113 2.11 11.22 -3.83
CA GLN A 113 1.64 10.59 -2.60
C GLN A 113 0.29 9.88 -2.78
N GLU A 114 -0.64 10.50 -3.51
CA GLU A 114 -1.95 9.91 -3.82
C GLU A 114 -1.80 8.70 -4.75
N CYS A 115 -0.92 8.79 -5.75
CA CYS A 115 -0.60 7.68 -6.65
C CYS A 115 -0.01 6.48 -5.89
N ASN A 116 0.90 6.73 -4.95
CA ASN A 116 1.45 5.67 -4.11
C ASN A 116 0.37 5.03 -3.24
N ARG A 117 -0.55 5.83 -2.70
CA ARG A 117 -1.65 5.33 -1.88
C ARG A 117 -2.62 4.47 -2.69
N VAL A 118 -2.98 4.91 -3.89
CA VAL A 118 -3.80 4.15 -4.85
C VAL A 118 -3.15 2.80 -5.18
N LEU A 119 -1.86 2.80 -5.55
CA LEU A 119 -1.15 1.57 -5.91
C LEU A 119 -0.96 0.63 -4.71
N ALA A 120 -0.77 1.18 -3.51
CA ALA A 120 -0.74 0.39 -2.28
C ALA A 120 -2.10 -0.26 -1.97
N GLU A 121 -3.22 0.40 -2.30
CA GLU A 121 -4.54 -0.23 -2.16
C GLU A 121 -4.71 -1.42 -3.12
N PHE A 122 -4.23 -1.31 -4.37
CA PHE A 122 -4.23 -2.44 -5.30
C PHE A 122 -3.36 -3.61 -4.81
N GLU A 123 -2.24 -3.31 -4.14
CA GLU A 123 -1.40 -4.31 -3.47
C GLU A 123 -2.15 -4.98 -2.32
N GLN A 124 -2.84 -4.22 -1.47
CA GLN A 124 -3.65 -4.75 -0.38
C GLN A 124 -4.84 -5.59 -0.84
N ARG A 125 -5.47 -5.23 -1.97
CA ARG A 125 -6.57 -5.99 -2.59
C ARG A 125 -6.09 -7.25 -3.32
N GLY A 126 -4.77 -7.44 -3.48
CA GLY A 126 -4.18 -8.60 -4.14
C GLY A 126 -4.17 -8.54 -5.67
N HIS A 127 -4.50 -7.40 -6.26
CA HIS A 127 -4.46 -7.20 -7.72
C HIS A 127 -3.05 -6.87 -8.25
N ALA A 128 -2.16 -6.43 -7.37
CA ALA A 128 -0.79 -6.09 -7.72
C ALA A 128 0.18 -6.54 -6.62
N TYR A 129 1.46 -6.66 -6.97
CA TYR A 129 2.54 -6.80 -6.00
C TYR A 129 3.62 -5.76 -6.29
N SER A 130 4.28 -5.26 -5.25
CA SER A 130 5.37 -4.30 -5.40
C SER A 130 6.72 -5.01 -5.57
N THR A 131 7.56 -4.47 -6.44
CA THR A 131 8.96 -4.85 -6.61
C THR A 131 9.83 -3.61 -6.60
N ILE A 132 11.04 -3.72 -6.06
CA ILE A 132 12.00 -2.62 -6.00
C ILE A 132 12.92 -2.78 -7.22
N VAL A 133 12.96 -1.76 -8.07
CA VAL A 133 13.76 -1.75 -9.29
C VAL A 133 14.79 -0.63 -9.20
N GLY A 134 16.07 -0.97 -9.23
CA GLY A 134 17.19 -0.01 -9.22
C GLY A 134 17.39 0.72 -7.89
N GLU A 135 17.80 2.00 -7.97
CA GLU A 135 18.05 2.92 -6.84
C GLU A 135 16.75 3.31 -6.09
N ASN A 136 16.12 2.34 -5.45
CA ASN A 136 14.99 2.55 -4.54
C ASN A 136 13.68 3.00 -5.21
N SER A 137 13.51 2.74 -6.51
CA SER A 137 12.26 3.02 -7.22
C SER A 137 11.30 1.83 -7.10
N ARG A 138 10.08 2.09 -6.59
CA ARG A 138 9.05 1.06 -6.42
C ARG A 138 8.21 0.93 -7.69
N ARG A 139 8.11 -0.28 -8.21
CA ARG A 139 7.27 -0.64 -9.35
C ARG A 139 6.20 -1.63 -8.90
N TYR A 140 4.98 -1.47 -9.38
CA TYR A 140 3.87 -2.37 -9.10
C TYR A 140 3.59 -3.22 -10.33
N VAL A 141 3.48 -4.52 -10.14
CA VAL A 141 3.23 -5.49 -11.20
C VAL A 141 1.84 -6.10 -11.01
N PHE A 142 1.06 -6.10 -12.07
CA PHE A 142 -0.30 -6.62 -12.14
C PHE A 142 -0.27 -7.97 -12.87
N PRO A 143 -0.26 -9.10 -12.14
CA PRO A 143 -0.08 -10.42 -12.73
C PRO A 143 -1.16 -10.77 -13.75
N ASP A 144 -2.41 -10.41 -13.47
CA ASP A 144 -3.56 -10.70 -14.35
C ASP A 144 -3.42 -10.03 -15.72
N LEU A 145 -2.90 -8.80 -15.73
CA LEU A 145 -2.68 -8.04 -16.97
C LEU A 145 -1.46 -8.55 -17.74
N LYS A 146 -0.43 -9.01 -17.02
CA LYS A 146 0.79 -9.57 -17.62
C LYS A 146 0.53 -10.93 -18.26
N ALA A 147 -0.35 -11.74 -17.65
CA ALA A 147 -0.77 -13.04 -18.21
C ALA A 147 -1.59 -12.87 -19.50
N GLY A 148 -2.54 -11.93 -19.54
CA GLY A 148 -3.34 -11.65 -20.74
C GLY A 148 -2.50 -11.22 -21.94
N GLN A 149 -1.49 -10.37 -21.72
CA GLN A 149 -0.61 -9.92 -22.79
C GLN A 149 0.22 -11.04 -23.44
N LEU A 150 0.64 -12.04 -22.66
CA LEU A 150 1.38 -13.19 -23.18
C LEU A 150 0.51 -14.07 -24.08
N VAL A 151 -0.80 -14.12 -23.82
CA VAL A 151 -1.76 -14.86 -24.65
C VAL A 151 -2.01 -14.12 -25.96
N ASP A 152 -2.26 -12.81 -25.90
CA ASP A 152 -2.51 -11.98 -27.10
C ASP A 152 -1.30 -11.95 -28.05
N ALA A 153 -0.08 -11.86 -27.49
CA ALA A 153 1.14 -11.90 -28.29
C ALA A 153 1.33 -13.25 -28.99
N ARG A 154 0.96 -14.35 -28.31
CA ARG A 154 1.10 -15.71 -28.86
C ARG A 154 0.05 -16.02 -29.91
N SER A 155 -1.17 -15.50 -29.78
CA SER A 155 -2.20 -15.64 -30.81
C SER A 155 -1.86 -14.83 -32.06
N ALA A 156 -1.36 -13.60 -31.91
CA ALA A 156 -0.94 -12.78 -33.05
C ALA A 156 0.19 -13.44 -33.85
N ASP A 157 1.14 -14.09 -33.18
CA ASP A 157 2.23 -14.82 -33.83
C ASP A 157 1.73 -16.09 -34.54
N ALA A 158 0.77 -16.81 -33.93
CA ALA A 158 0.14 -17.97 -34.56
C ALA A 158 -0.65 -17.59 -35.81
N ASP A 159 -1.36 -16.47 -35.80
CA ASP A 159 -2.13 -15.99 -36.96
C ASP A 159 -1.21 -15.58 -38.12
N ASP A 160 -0.08 -14.90 -37.84
CA ASP A 160 0.91 -14.56 -38.87
C ASP A 160 1.56 -15.82 -39.46
N PHE A 161 1.84 -16.82 -38.61
CA PHE A 161 2.37 -18.10 -39.06
C PHE A 161 1.38 -18.86 -39.97
N MET A 162 0.09 -18.93 -39.59
CA MET A 162 -0.95 -19.58 -40.41
C MET A 162 -1.15 -18.87 -41.75
N ARG A 163 -1.04 -17.53 -41.77
CA ARG A 163 -1.07 -16.76 -43.00
C ARG A 163 0.09 -17.11 -43.93
N ARG A 164 1.30 -17.22 -43.41
CA ARG A 164 2.48 -17.60 -44.20
C ARG A 164 2.36 -19.02 -44.77
N LEU A 165 1.81 -19.96 -44.02
CA LEU A 165 1.54 -21.32 -44.51
C LEU A 165 0.50 -21.33 -45.65
N ALA A 166 -0.55 -20.53 -45.52
CA ALA A 166 -1.55 -20.40 -46.58
C ALA A 166 -0.94 -19.77 -47.84
N GLU A 167 -0.10 -18.73 -47.69
CA GLU A 167 0.59 -18.10 -48.81
C GLU A 167 1.63 -19.04 -49.46
N SER A 168 2.33 -19.88 -48.69
CA SER A 168 3.29 -20.85 -49.27
C SER A 168 2.61 -21.98 -50.03
N ASN A 169 1.47 -22.48 -49.56
CA ASN A 169 0.77 -23.59 -50.22
C ASN A 169 0.17 -23.19 -51.59
N ILE A 170 -0.14 -21.91 -51.79
CA ILE A 170 -0.71 -21.39 -53.05
C ILE A 170 0.37 -21.26 -54.14
N LEU A 171 1.64 -21.07 -53.76
CA LEU A 171 2.74 -20.97 -54.71
C LEU A 171 3.09 -22.33 -55.32
N ASP A 172 3.04 -23.39 -54.54
CA ASP A 172 3.30 -24.75 -55.03
C ASP A 172 2.22 -25.23 -56.03
N GLU A 173 0.96 -24.79 -55.87
CA GLU A 173 -0.14 -25.13 -56.80
C GLU A 173 -0.08 -24.33 -58.13
N GLN A 174 0.56 -23.15 -58.16
CA GLN A 174 0.69 -22.37 -59.40
C GLN A 174 1.81 -22.86 -60.33
N ASP A 175 2.84 -23.51 -59.78
CA ASP A 175 3.93 -24.08 -60.58
C ASP A 175 3.51 -25.40 -61.27
N GLU A 176 2.55 -26.15 -60.72
CA GLU A 176 2.01 -27.36 -61.36
C GLU A 176 1.11 -27.08 -62.58
N GLU A 177 0.45 -25.92 -62.67
CA GLU A 177 -0.36 -25.55 -63.84
C GLU A 177 0.47 -25.00 -65.02
N MET A 178 1.74 -24.61 -64.82
CA MET A 178 2.61 -24.13 -65.91
C MET A 178 3.41 -25.23 -66.61
N GLU A 179 3.45 -26.46 -66.08
CA GLU A 179 4.20 -27.57 -66.69
C GLU A 179 3.36 -28.41 -67.69
N VAL A 180 2.09 -28.05 -67.89
CA VAL A 180 1.18 -28.73 -68.84
C VAL A 180 0.85 -27.82 -70.02
N TYR A 181 1.84 -27.43 -70.82
CA TYR A 181 1.63 -26.99 -72.21
C TYR A 181 2.86 -27.24 -73.10
#